data_AF-A0A7W6XFX7-F1
#
_entry.id   AF-A0A7W6XFX7-F1
#
_cell.length_a   1.000
_cell.length_b   1.000
_cell.length_c   1.000
_cell.angle_alpha   90.00
_cell.angle_beta   90.00
_cell.angle_gamma   90.00
#
_symmetry.space_group_name_H-M   'P 1'
#
loop_
_entity.id
_entity.type
_entity.pdbx_description
1 polymer ?
#
loop_
_entity_poly.entity_id
_entity_poly.type
_entity_poly.pdbx_seq_one_letter_code
_entity_poly.pdbx_strand_id
1 'polypeptide(L)'
;MSDYRGSGIADVFFRFDFIVEADVEGSCNVLADADRLTDASAASIVRRGDMLLPPFFQTVWLDQELNPVQDMATLEQLGLAYRPEVDKKSERDFNLNSTRWGQMGELDIPQLEHWADLCAKARVCAEAYLRSLPSLTESLDNAVGNAMEVDRARLGQLRARAERGDSTADSFEWTLERSLSQSLIGGIREPSIRVDAILACFLSGDRAASGVLDAAREPNAHL
;
A
#
# COMPACT_ATOMS: atom_id res chain seq x y z
N MET A 1 7.53 0.36 -28.99
CA MET A 1 9.00 0.36 -29.16
C MET A 1 9.55 0.07 -27.78
N SER A 2 10.21 -1.07 -27.56
CA SER A 2 10.96 -1.30 -26.33
C SER A 2 12.40 -1.56 -26.72
N ASP A 3 13.15 -0.49 -26.95
CA ASP A 3 14.61 -0.53 -26.96
C ASP A 3 15.10 -0.37 -25.51
N TYR A 4 14.52 -1.14 -24.58
CA TYR A 4 14.96 -1.11 -23.20
C TYR A 4 16.39 -1.64 -23.14
N ARG A 5 17.32 -0.79 -22.70
CA ARG A 5 18.72 -1.14 -22.50
C ARG A 5 18.98 -1.20 -21.01
N GLY A 6 18.94 -2.40 -20.46
CA GLY A 6 19.24 -2.63 -19.05
C GLY A 6 20.73 -2.54 -18.74
N SER A 7 21.06 -2.52 -17.45
CA SER A 7 22.44 -2.51 -16.94
C SER A 7 23.16 -3.86 -17.09
N GLY A 8 22.38 -4.95 -17.22
CA GLY A 8 22.86 -6.31 -17.42
C GLY A 8 21.87 -7.19 -18.19
N ILE A 9 21.82 -8.49 -17.86
CA ILE A 9 20.92 -9.47 -18.48
C ILE A 9 19.45 -9.11 -18.22
N ALA A 10 19.13 -8.65 -17.01
CA ALA A 10 17.82 -8.12 -16.64
C ALA A 10 18.00 -7.14 -15.48
N ASP A 11 17.21 -6.07 -15.47
CA ASP A 11 17.12 -5.16 -14.33
C ASP A 11 15.90 -5.53 -13.49
N VAL A 12 16.05 -5.45 -12.17
CA VAL A 12 15.00 -5.83 -11.20
C VAL A 12 14.23 -4.59 -10.75
N PHE A 13 12.91 -4.69 -10.76
CA PHE A 13 12.01 -3.68 -10.21
C PHE A 13 11.03 -4.30 -9.24
N PHE A 14 10.70 -3.59 -8.17
CA PHE A 14 9.67 -3.99 -7.22
C PHE A 14 8.47 -3.06 -7.32
N ARG A 15 7.27 -3.62 -7.43
CA ARG A 15 6.02 -2.89 -7.23
C ARG A 15 5.44 -3.27 -5.88
N PHE A 16 5.07 -2.26 -5.11
CA PHE A 16 4.25 -2.42 -3.91
C PHE A 16 2.96 -1.66 -4.11
N ASP A 17 1.83 -2.37 -4.01
CA ASP A 17 0.52 -1.76 -3.91
C ASP A 17 0.14 -1.74 -2.44
N PHE A 18 0.06 -0.55 -1.87
CA PHE A 18 -0.36 -0.33 -0.49
C PHE A 18 -1.83 0.03 -0.42
N ILE A 19 -2.50 -0.40 0.64
CA ILE A 19 -3.78 0.15 1.08
C ILE A 19 -3.50 1.08 2.26
N VAL A 20 -4.02 2.29 2.18
CA VAL A 20 -3.94 3.33 3.23
C VAL A 20 -5.32 3.55 3.82
N GLU A 21 -5.43 3.45 5.15
CA GLU A 21 -6.68 3.52 5.90
C GLU A 21 -6.48 4.24 7.24
N ALA A 22 -7.56 4.78 7.81
CA ALA A 22 -7.48 5.35 9.14
C ALA A 22 -7.13 4.28 10.17
N ASP A 23 -6.14 4.55 11.03
CA ASP A 23 -5.87 3.70 12.17
C ASP A 23 -6.92 3.93 13.28
N VAL A 24 -7.74 2.92 13.52
CA VAL A 24 -8.84 3.01 14.50
C VAL A 24 -8.49 2.43 15.86
N GLU A 25 -7.28 1.87 16.05
CA GLU A 25 -6.91 1.17 17.29
C GLU A 25 -7.04 2.08 18.51
N GLY A 26 -6.52 3.31 18.43
CA GLY A 26 -6.65 4.29 19.52
C GLY A 26 -8.10 4.60 19.87
N SER A 27 -9.01 4.63 18.87
CA SER A 27 -10.43 4.92 19.09
C SER A 27 -11.14 3.74 19.74
N CYS A 28 -10.74 2.51 19.40
CA CYS A 28 -11.18 1.30 20.09
C CYS A 28 -10.73 1.29 21.55
N ASN A 29 -9.50 1.73 21.84
CA ASN A 29 -9.00 1.86 23.21
C ASN A 29 -9.81 2.87 24.03
N VAL A 30 -10.17 4.03 23.45
CA VAL A 30 -11.07 5.01 24.10
C VAL A 30 -12.44 4.39 24.45
N LEU A 31 -12.99 3.54 23.59
CA LEU A 31 -14.24 2.81 23.91
C LEU A 31 -14.04 1.76 25.00
N ALA A 32 -12.90 1.07 25.00
CA ALA A 32 -12.56 0.07 26.01
C ALA A 32 -12.44 0.70 27.40
N ASP A 33 -11.70 1.80 27.51
CA ASP A 33 -11.52 2.56 28.76
C ASP A 33 -12.84 3.10 29.34
N ALA A 34 -13.86 3.25 28.49
CA ALA A 34 -15.19 3.70 28.84
C ALA A 34 -16.20 2.56 29.09
N ASP A 35 -15.77 1.29 29.06
CA ASP A 35 -16.63 0.09 29.10
C ASP A 35 -17.72 0.10 28.01
N ARG A 36 -17.43 0.71 26.85
CA ARG A 36 -18.34 0.81 25.69
C ARG A 36 -17.90 -0.05 24.50
N LEU A 37 -16.74 -0.72 24.59
CA LEU A 37 -16.25 -1.55 23.50
C LEU A 37 -17.09 -2.82 23.34
N THR A 38 -17.75 -2.89 22.19
CA THR A 38 -18.52 -4.01 21.66
C THR A 38 -18.24 -4.14 20.17
N ASP A 39 -18.51 -5.30 19.57
CA ASP A 39 -18.36 -5.51 18.12
C ASP A 39 -19.12 -4.44 17.30
N ALA A 40 -20.32 -4.07 17.75
CA ALA A 40 -21.13 -3.05 17.09
C ALA A 40 -20.48 -1.67 17.15
N SER A 41 -19.92 -1.29 18.32
CA SER A 41 -19.22 -0.02 18.48
C SER A 41 -17.90 0.02 17.71
N ALA A 42 -17.12 -1.08 17.70
CA ALA A 42 -15.89 -1.20 16.92
C ALA A 42 -16.18 -1.07 15.42
N ALA A 43 -17.18 -1.79 14.91
CA ALA A 43 -17.63 -1.66 13.53
C ALA A 43 -18.16 -0.25 13.19
N SER A 44 -18.70 0.48 14.18
CA SER A 44 -19.10 1.88 14.00
C SER A 44 -17.89 2.82 13.90
N ILE A 45 -16.82 2.56 14.64
CA ILE A 45 -15.57 3.33 14.55
C ILE A 45 -14.90 3.10 13.20
N VAL A 46 -14.82 1.86 12.72
CA VAL A 46 -14.30 1.55 11.38
C VAL A 46 -15.04 2.34 10.31
N ARG A 47 -16.38 2.29 10.31
CA ARG A 47 -17.20 3.06 9.36
C ARG A 47 -16.99 4.59 9.46
N ARG A 48 -16.74 5.12 10.66
CA ARG A 48 -16.38 6.53 10.83
C ARG A 48 -15.01 6.82 10.21
N GLY A 49 -14.03 5.95 10.44
CA GLY A 49 -12.72 5.99 9.78
C GLY A 49 -12.87 6.02 8.26
N ASP A 50 -13.56 5.04 7.68
CA ASP A 50 -13.78 4.93 6.23
C ASP A 50 -14.51 6.15 5.64
N MET A 51 -15.43 6.77 6.38
CA MET A 51 -16.12 7.97 5.92
C MET A 51 -15.20 9.21 5.91
N LEU A 52 -14.24 9.28 6.82
CA LEU A 52 -13.33 10.42 6.97
C LEU A 52 -12.08 10.27 6.09
N LEU A 53 -11.56 9.05 5.98
CA LEU A 53 -10.45 8.66 5.11
C LEU A 53 -10.86 7.36 4.39
N PRO A 54 -11.55 7.46 3.24
CA PRO A 54 -11.89 6.30 2.45
C PRO A 54 -10.64 5.49 2.09
N PRO A 55 -10.62 4.15 2.27
CA PRO A 55 -9.49 3.33 1.90
C PRO A 55 -9.07 3.59 0.45
N PHE A 56 -7.78 3.82 0.22
CA PHE A 56 -7.26 4.04 -1.13
C PHE A 56 -5.95 3.29 -1.36
N PHE A 57 -5.70 2.98 -2.64
CA PHE A 57 -4.49 2.32 -3.08
C PHE A 57 -3.41 3.33 -3.44
N GLN A 58 -2.17 3.02 -3.07
CA GLN A 58 -1.00 3.75 -3.53
C GLN A 58 0.06 2.77 -4.02
N THR A 59 0.41 2.90 -5.30
CA THR A 59 1.48 2.10 -5.91
C THR A 59 2.81 2.81 -5.75
N VAL A 60 3.84 2.05 -5.38
CA VAL A 60 5.24 2.47 -5.35
C VAL A 60 6.06 1.51 -6.20
N TRP A 61 6.90 2.05 -7.08
CA TRP A 61 7.90 1.29 -7.83
C TRP A 61 9.29 1.62 -7.30
N LEU A 62 10.09 0.58 -7.05
CA LEU A 62 11.51 0.70 -6.71
C LEU A 62 12.37 0.00 -7.78
N ASP A 63 13.56 0.55 -8.03
CA ASP A 63 14.61 -0.11 -8.81
C ASP A 63 15.41 -1.13 -7.98
N GLN A 64 16.41 -1.74 -8.60
CA GLN A 64 17.26 -2.77 -7.99
C GLN A 64 18.16 -2.21 -6.87
N GLU A 65 18.41 -0.90 -6.85
CA GLU A 65 19.10 -0.17 -5.78
C GLU A 65 18.13 0.31 -4.68
N LEU A 66 16.84 -0.05 -4.77
CA LEU A 66 15.75 0.33 -3.87
C LEU A 66 15.43 1.83 -3.86
N ASN A 67 15.79 2.54 -4.92
CA ASN A 67 15.36 3.91 -5.13
C ASN A 67 14.01 3.97 -5.83
N PRO A 68 13.18 4.99 -5.56
CA PRO A 68 11.93 5.18 -6.29
C PRO A 68 12.17 5.38 -7.78
N VAL A 69 11.45 4.64 -8.62
CA VAL A 69 11.51 4.84 -10.07
C VAL A 69 10.79 6.15 -10.41
N GLN A 70 11.54 7.14 -10.86
CA GLN A 70 11.02 8.46 -11.25
C GLN A 70 11.01 8.66 -12.77
N ASP A 71 11.74 7.82 -13.51
CA ASP A 71 11.77 7.91 -14.97
C ASP A 71 10.42 7.47 -15.56
N MET A 72 9.75 8.41 -16.24
CA MET A 72 8.42 8.18 -16.79
C MET A 72 8.43 7.11 -17.90
N ALA A 73 9.48 7.03 -18.70
CA ALA A 73 9.56 6.02 -19.76
C ALA A 73 9.64 4.60 -19.18
N THR A 74 10.43 4.42 -18.11
CA THR A 74 10.51 3.15 -17.37
C THR A 74 9.17 2.83 -16.69
N LEU A 75 8.54 3.80 -16.03
CA LEU A 75 7.21 3.60 -15.41
C LEU A 75 6.14 3.21 -16.44
N GLU A 76 6.14 3.83 -17.61
CA GLU A 76 5.22 3.47 -18.70
C GLU A 76 5.43 2.03 -19.16
N GLN A 77 6.69 1.57 -19.25
CA GLN A 77 7.02 0.19 -19.60
C GLN A 77 6.56 -0.79 -18.51
N LEU A 78 6.87 -0.50 -17.25
CA LEU A 78 6.46 -1.31 -16.09
C LEU A 78 4.94 -1.34 -15.89
N GLY A 79 4.24 -0.32 -16.36
CA GLY A 79 2.78 -0.22 -16.34
C GLY A 79 2.06 -0.93 -17.49
N LEU A 80 2.78 -1.51 -18.46
CA LEU A 80 2.14 -2.24 -19.56
C LEU A 80 1.41 -3.48 -19.06
N ALA A 81 0.29 -3.82 -19.73
CA ALA A 81 -0.41 -5.06 -19.47
C ALA A 81 0.48 -6.26 -19.83
N TYR A 82 0.51 -7.26 -18.94
CA TYR A 82 1.24 -8.52 -19.11
C TYR A 82 0.85 -9.23 -20.42
N ARG A 83 1.85 -9.64 -21.20
CA ARG A 83 1.71 -10.21 -22.55
C ARG A 83 2.26 -11.64 -22.59
N PRO A 84 1.47 -12.66 -22.22
CA PRO A 84 1.96 -14.04 -22.23
C PRO A 84 2.14 -14.59 -23.64
N GLU A 85 1.48 -14.03 -24.66
CA GLU A 85 1.54 -14.53 -26.03
C GLU A 85 2.72 -13.92 -26.79
N VAL A 86 3.36 -14.75 -27.60
CA VAL A 86 4.45 -14.35 -28.48
C VAL A 86 3.90 -13.39 -29.53
N ASP A 87 4.43 -12.18 -29.57
CA ASP A 87 4.03 -11.19 -30.56
C ASP A 87 4.72 -11.41 -31.93
N LYS A 88 4.43 -10.53 -32.90
CA LYS A 88 5.05 -10.58 -34.24
C LYS A 88 6.57 -10.44 -34.23
N LYS A 89 7.17 -9.97 -33.13
CA LYS A 89 8.61 -9.80 -32.93
C LYS A 89 9.24 -10.91 -32.10
N SER A 90 8.46 -11.92 -31.74
CA SER A 90 8.87 -13.00 -30.85
C SER A 90 9.15 -12.55 -29.41
N GLU A 91 8.53 -11.45 -28.97
CA GLU A 91 8.59 -10.95 -27.60
C GLU A 91 7.37 -11.43 -26.81
N ARG A 92 7.56 -11.76 -25.53
CA ARG A 92 6.50 -12.11 -24.58
C ARG A 92 6.98 -11.86 -23.15
N ASP A 93 6.04 -11.77 -22.24
CA ASP A 93 6.29 -11.78 -20.81
C ASP A 93 6.20 -13.21 -20.25
N PHE A 94 6.95 -13.44 -19.17
CA PHE A 94 7.03 -14.72 -18.49
C PHE A 94 6.56 -14.60 -17.04
N ASN A 95 5.64 -15.47 -16.64
CA ASN A 95 5.33 -15.68 -15.24
C ASN A 95 6.42 -16.59 -14.66
N LEU A 96 7.20 -16.04 -13.73
CA LEU A 96 8.27 -16.74 -13.01
C LEU A 96 7.67 -17.65 -11.91
N ASN A 97 6.93 -18.67 -12.33
CA ASN A 97 6.50 -19.75 -11.45
C ASN A 97 7.71 -20.50 -10.86
N SER A 98 7.50 -21.41 -9.91
CA SER A 98 8.60 -22.13 -9.24
C SER A 98 9.60 -22.80 -10.19
N THR A 99 9.13 -23.34 -11.32
CA THR A 99 9.99 -23.95 -12.35
C THR A 99 10.88 -22.91 -13.02
N ARG A 100 10.30 -21.82 -13.54
CA ARG A 100 11.07 -20.73 -14.20
C ARG A 100 11.94 -19.97 -13.22
N TRP A 101 11.48 -19.79 -11.99
CA TRP A 101 12.28 -19.21 -10.92
C TRP A 101 13.54 -20.03 -10.64
N GLY A 102 13.45 -21.36 -10.67
CA GLY A 102 14.62 -22.23 -10.55
C GLY A 102 15.67 -22.00 -11.65
N GLN A 103 15.24 -21.61 -12.86
CA GLN A 103 16.12 -21.29 -13.97
C GLN A 103 16.67 -19.86 -13.95
N MET A 104 16.07 -18.96 -13.15
CA MET A 104 16.61 -17.61 -12.97
C MET A 104 18.04 -17.66 -12.41
N GLY A 105 18.42 -18.73 -11.70
CA GLY A 105 19.80 -18.92 -11.23
C GLY A 105 20.82 -19.21 -12.34
N GLU A 106 20.38 -19.55 -13.57
CA GLU A 106 21.27 -19.63 -14.74
C GLU A 106 21.58 -18.24 -15.32
N LEU A 107 20.75 -17.24 -14.97
CA LEU A 107 20.98 -15.85 -15.30
C LEU A 107 21.86 -15.25 -14.20
N ASP A 108 22.99 -14.66 -14.58
CA ASP A 108 23.92 -13.99 -13.67
C ASP A 108 23.33 -12.65 -13.18
N ILE A 109 22.25 -12.72 -12.38
CA ILE A 109 21.52 -11.60 -11.80
C ILE A 109 21.93 -11.49 -10.33
N PRO A 110 22.81 -10.55 -9.96
CA PRO A 110 23.40 -10.48 -8.62
C PRO A 110 22.37 -10.37 -7.48
N GLN A 111 21.23 -9.74 -7.75
CA GLN A 111 20.15 -9.52 -6.79
C GLN A 111 19.54 -10.83 -6.26
N LEU A 112 19.67 -11.94 -7.00
CA LEU A 112 19.11 -13.23 -6.61
C LEU A 112 19.89 -13.90 -5.47
N GLU A 113 21.18 -13.59 -5.29
CA GLU A 113 22.01 -14.19 -4.24
C GLU A 113 21.46 -13.92 -2.82
N HIS A 114 20.85 -12.76 -2.63
CA HIS A 114 20.30 -12.29 -1.36
C HIS A 114 18.81 -11.94 -1.46
N TRP A 115 18.07 -12.69 -2.28
CA TRP A 115 16.69 -12.36 -2.66
C TRP A 115 15.74 -12.10 -1.48
N ALA A 116 15.80 -12.92 -0.43
CA ALA A 116 14.93 -12.77 0.73
C ALA A 116 15.20 -11.45 1.49
N ASP A 117 16.47 -11.12 1.69
CA ASP A 117 16.89 -9.88 2.36
C ASP A 117 16.57 -8.65 1.49
N LEU A 118 16.74 -8.76 0.18
CA LEU A 118 16.39 -7.71 -0.77
C LEU A 118 14.89 -7.43 -0.73
N CYS A 119 14.04 -8.47 -0.78
CA CYS A 119 12.58 -8.32 -0.66
C CYS A 119 12.17 -7.63 0.65
N ALA A 120 12.78 -8.02 1.77
CA ALA A 120 12.49 -7.43 3.08
C ALA A 120 12.88 -5.94 3.12
N LYS A 121 14.05 -5.58 2.59
CA LYS A 121 14.51 -4.19 2.50
C LYS A 121 13.64 -3.37 1.54
N ALA A 122 13.27 -3.92 0.39
CA ALA A 122 12.44 -3.27 -0.61
C ALA A 122 11.09 -2.84 -0.02
N ARG A 123 10.46 -3.70 0.79
CA ARG A 123 9.22 -3.34 1.50
C ARG A 123 9.41 -2.12 2.41
N VAL A 124 10.45 -2.13 3.23
CA VAL A 124 10.73 -1.03 4.18
C VAL A 124 11.01 0.28 3.43
N CYS A 125 11.81 0.22 2.37
CA CYS A 125 12.10 1.38 1.52
C CYS A 125 10.84 1.92 0.83
N ALA A 126 9.97 1.04 0.31
CA ALA A 126 8.75 1.43 -0.37
C ALA A 126 7.76 2.13 0.57
N GLU A 127 7.58 1.60 1.79
CA GLU A 127 6.73 2.24 2.79
C GLU A 127 7.31 3.58 3.27
N ALA A 128 8.62 3.65 3.52
CA ALA A 128 9.28 4.89 3.90
C ALA A 128 9.12 5.96 2.81
N TYR A 129 9.26 5.58 1.54
CA TYR A 129 9.02 6.49 0.42
C TYR A 129 7.56 6.94 0.35
N LEU A 130 6.60 6.02 0.46
CA LEU A 130 5.16 6.32 0.50
C LEU A 130 4.85 7.38 1.57
N ARG A 131 5.35 7.18 2.79
CA ARG A 131 5.17 8.12 3.92
C ARG A 131 5.77 9.50 3.67
N SER A 132 6.78 9.59 2.80
CA SER A 132 7.40 10.87 2.41
C SER A 132 6.68 11.59 1.27
N LEU A 133 5.68 10.97 0.63
CA LEU A 133 5.00 11.57 -0.52
C LEU A 133 4.18 12.80 -0.11
N PRO A 134 4.37 13.95 -0.79
CA PRO A 134 3.53 15.12 -0.59
C PRO A 134 2.04 14.85 -0.87
N SER A 135 1.74 14.02 -1.87
CA SER A 135 0.35 13.66 -2.22
C SER A 135 -0.35 12.88 -1.11
N LEU A 136 0.37 12.00 -0.41
CA LEU A 136 -0.16 11.33 0.77
C LEU A 136 -0.43 12.35 1.87
N THR A 137 0.57 13.18 2.19
CA THR A 137 0.45 14.21 3.24
C THR A 137 -0.74 15.13 2.99
N GLU A 138 -0.91 15.63 1.76
CA GLU A 138 -2.03 16.48 1.37
C GLU A 138 -3.39 15.76 1.50
N SER A 139 -3.46 14.47 1.12
CA SER A 139 -4.67 13.67 1.28
C SER A 139 -5.06 13.50 2.74
N LEU A 140 -4.08 13.23 3.63
CA LEU A 140 -4.31 13.11 5.06
C LEU A 140 -4.72 14.45 5.69
N ASP A 141 -4.07 15.55 5.31
CA ASP A 141 -4.41 16.89 5.80
C ASP A 141 -5.84 17.29 5.41
N ASN A 142 -6.25 16.98 4.17
CA ASN A 142 -7.62 17.20 3.71
C ASN A 142 -8.63 16.36 4.51
N ALA A 143 -8.34 15.08 4.75
CA ALA A 143 -9.17 14.19 5.55
C ALA A 143 -9.30 14.68 7.00
N VAL A 144 -8.20 15.15 7.61
CA VAL A 144 -8.19 15.78 8.94
C VAL A 144 -9.04 17.03 8.97
N GLY A 145 -8.92 17.91 7.97
CA GLY A 145 -9.73 19.12 7.85
C GLY A 145 -11.22 18.79 7.81
N ASN A 146 -11.61 17.83 6.96
CA ASN A 146 -13.00 17.36 6.87
C ASN A 146 -13.50 16.75 8.18
N ALA A 147 -12.69 15.93 8.87
CA ALA A 147 -13.04 15.37 10.17
C ALA A 147 -13.30 16.45 11.22
N MET A 148 -12.44 17.47 11.27
CA MET A 148 -12.59 18.60 12.20
C MET A 148 -13.86 19.41 11.92
N GLU A 149 -14.24 19.60 10.65
CA GLU A 149 -15.49 20.28 10.28
C GLU A 149 -16.73 19.49 10.69
N VAL A 150 -16.75 18.18 10.41
CA VAL A 150 -17.85 17.27 10.77
C VAL A 150 -18.06 17.25 12.29
N ASP A 151 -16.98 17.16 13.06
CA ASP A 151 -17.05 17.04 14.51
C ASP A 151 -17.39 18.37 15.21
N ARG A 152 -17.07 19.52 14.60
CA ARG A 152 -17.28 20.84 15.23
C ARG A 152 -18.74 21.06 15.68
N ALA A 153 -19.70 20.79 14.80
CA ALA A 153 -21.11 20.99 15.10
C ALA A 153 -21.60 20.06 16.23
N ARG A 154 -21.20 18.79 16.16
CA ARG A 154 -21.58 17.75 17.13
C ARG A 154 -20.99 18.02 18.51
N LEU A 155 -19.68 18.28 18.58
CA LEU A 155 -18.98 18.58 19.83
C LEU A 155 -19.47 19.89 20.46
N GLY A 156 -19.79 20.90 19.65
CA GLY A 156 -20.37 22.16 20.15
C GLY A 156 -21.72 21.96 20.83
N GLN A 157 -22.60 21.12 20.25
CA GLN A 157 -23.89 20.78 20.87
C GLN A 157 -23.73 19.98 22.16
N LEU A 158 -22.85 18.97 22.18
CA LEU A 158 -22.59 18.17 23.38
C LEU A 158 -22.02 19.02 24.51
N ARG A 159 -21.05 19.90 24.20
CA ARG A 159 -20.48 20.84 25.16
C ARG A 159 -21.54 21.75 25.77
N ALA A 160 -22.40 22.35 24.93
CA ALA A 160 -23.45 23.24 25.42
C ALA A 160 -24.52 22.53 26.26
N ARG A 161 -24.68 21.20 26.12
CA ARG A 161 -25.54 20.39 27.01
C ARG A 161 -24.83 20.12 28.34
N ALA A 162 -23.58 19.68 28.30
CA ALA A 162 -22.76 19.44 29.48
C ALA A 162 -22.56 20.69 30.36
N GLU A 163 -22.48 21.89 29.77
CA GLU A 163 -22.33 23.15 30.52
C GLU A 163 -23.65 23.66 31.13
N ARG A 164 -24.81 23.24 30.60
CA ARG A 164 -26.14 23.67 31.08
C ARG A 164 -26.81 22.67 32.00
N GLY A 165 -26.49 21.39 31.86
CA GLY A 165 -27.03 20.32 32.70
C GLY A 165 -26.11 20.04 33.88
N ASP A 166 -26.68 19.81 35.06
CA ASP A 166 -25.95 19.32 36.24
C ASP A 166 -25.77 17.77 36.18
N SER A 167 -25.76 17.23 34.95
CA SER A 167 -25.79 15.79 34.68
C SER A 167 -24.38 15.26 34.41
N THR A 168 -23.94 14.34 35.27
CA THR A 168 -22.69 13.59 35.07
C THR A 168 -22.68 12.81 33.76
N ALA A 169 -23.85 12.37 33.28
CA ALA A 169 -23.99 11.67 32.01
C ALA A 169 -23.68 12.58 30.81
N ASP A 170 -24.15 13.83 30.81
CA ASP A 170 -23.88 14.77 29.70
C ASP A 170 -22.39 15.14 29.63
N SER A 171 -21.75 15.31 30.80
CA SER A 171 -20.30 15.55 30.89
C SER A 171 -19.48 14.36 30.41
N PHE A 172 -19.89 13.14 30.76
CA PHE A 172 -19.26 11.90 30.31
C PHE A 172 -19.38 11.74 28.78
N GLU A 173 -20.57 11.89 28.22
CA GLU A 173 -20.80 11.75 26.77
C GLU A 173 -20.02 12.79 25.96
N TRP A 174 -19.91 14.04 26.45
CA TRP A 174 -19.05 15.05 25.83
C TRP A 174 -17.57 14.65 25.86
N THR A 175 -17.08 14.17 27.00
CA THR A 175 -15.68 13.77 27.17
C THR A 175 -15.34 12.56 26.30
N LEU A 176 -16.23 11.57 26.26
CA LEU A 176 -16.09 10.38 25.42
C LEU A 176 -16.04 10.75 23.94
N GLU A 177 -17.02 11.52 23.45
CA GLU A 177 -17.05 11.89 22.02
C GLU A 177 -15.84 12.76 21.63
N ARG A 178 -15.41 13.67 22.51
CA ARG A 178 -14.18 14.45 22.27
C ARG A 178 -12.96 13.55 22.15
N SER A 179 -12.83 12.55 23.03
CA SER A 179 -11.69 11.62 23.01
C SER A 179 -11.71 10.74 21.76
N LEU A 180 -12.89 10.27 21.33
CA LEU A 180 -13.07 9.52 20.09
C LEU A 180 -12.72 10.36 18.85
N SER A 181 -13.19 11.60 18.78
CA SER A 181 -12.85 12.54 17.70
C SER A 181 -11.34 12.78 17.61
N GLN A 182 -10.70 13.05 18.76
CA GLN A 182 -9.26 13.24 18.82
C GLN A 182 -8.47 12.00 18.39
N SER A 183 -8.90 10.82 18.83
CA SER A 183 -8.23 9.58 18.44
C SER A 183 -8.42 9.23 16.98
N LEU A 184 -9.61 9.46 16.40
CA LEU A 184 -9.85 9.27 14.97
C LEU A 184 -9.00 10.21 14.12
N ILE A 185 -8.92 11.50 14.51
CA ILE A 185 -8.03 12.46 13.84
C ILE A 185 -6.56 12.02 13.95
N GLY A 186 -6.15 11.50 15.11
CA GLY A 186 -4.83 10.90 15.29
C GLY A 186 -4.57 9.74 14.32
N GLY A 187 -5.54 8.84 14.18
CA GLY A 187 -5.47 7.70 13.25
C GLY A 187 -5.54 8.06 11.77
N ILE A 188 -6.09 9.22 11.41
CA ILE A 188 -6.01 9.74 10.04
C ILE A 188 -4.62 10.33 9.79
N ARG A 189 -4.03 11.02 10.79
CA ARG A 189 -2.68 11.60 10.68
C ARG A 189 -1.60 10.53 10.61
N GLU A 190 -1.77 9.45 11.37
CA GLU A 190 -0.92 8.28 11.36
C GLU A 190 -1.75 7.08 10.87
N PRO A 191 -1.98 6.97 9.54
CA PRO A 191 -2.81 5.92 8.99
C PRO A 191 -2.13 4.55 9.09
N SER A 192 -2.98 3.52 9.08
CA SER A 192 -2.52 2.17 8.80
C SER A 192 -2.12 2.06 7.33
N ILE A 193 -0.91 1.57 7.09
CA ILE A 193 -0.39 1.31 5.74
C ILE A 193 -0.05 -0.18 5.67
N ARG A 194 -0.75 -0.89 4.79
CA ARG A 194 -0.55 -2.33 4.60
C ARG A 194 -0.29 -2.65 3.14
N VAL A 195 0.59 -3.62 2.91
CA VAL A 195 0.83 -4.14 1.57
C VAL A 195 -0.34 -5.02 1.17
N ASP A 196 -0.96 -4.73 0.03
CA ASP A 196 -2.00 -5.54 -0.61
C ASP A 196 -1.40 -6.52 -1.62
N ALA A 197 -0.52 -6.01 -2.49
CA ALA A 197 0.16 -6.80 -3.50
C ALA A 197 1.63 -6.40 -3.65
N ILE A 198 2.45 -7.38 -4.05
CA ILE A 198 3.87 -7.19 -4.39
C ILE A 198 4.12 -7.85 -5.75
N LEU A 199 4.87 -7.17 -6.61
CA LEU A 199 5.41 -7.73 -7.85
C LEU A 199 6.92 -7.54 -7.88
N ALA A 200 7.66 -8.58 -8.25
CA ALA A 200 9.02 -8.43 -8.76
C ALA A 200 8.97 -8.54 -10.29
N CYS A 201 9.43 -7.49 -10.97
CA CYS A 201 9.52 -7.44 -12.43
C CYS A 201 10.99 -7.50 -12.84
N PHE A 202 11.30 -8.39 -13.77
CA PHE A 202 12.62 -8.50 -14.38
C PHE A 202 12.49 -7.98 -15.81
N LEU A 203 12.97 -6.77 -16.06
CA LEU A 203 12.88 -6.16 -17.37
C LEU A 203 14.17 -6.45 -18.14
N SER A 204 14.03 -7.08 -19.31
CA SER A 204 15.16 -7.49 -20.13
C SER A 204 14.91 -7.17 -21.60
N GLY A 205 15.95 -6.65 -22.26
CA GLY A 205 16.03 -6.58 -23.72
C GLY A 205 16.86 -7.73 -24.32
N ASP A 206 17.34 -8.66 -23.51
CA ASP A 206 18.25 -9.73 -23.93
C ASP A 206 17.48 -11.01 -24.30
N ARG A 207 17.60 -11.42 -25.56
CA ARG A 207 16.98 -12.65 -26.08
C ARG A 207 17.54 -13.92 -25.45
N ALA A 208 18.77 -13.90 -24.93
CA ALA A 208 19.34 -15.03 -24.22
C ALA A 208 18.58 -15.31 -22.92
N ALA A 209 18.15 -14.26 -22.21
CA ALA A 209 17.33 -14.39 -21.00
C ALA A 209 15.99 -15.06 -21.31
N SER A 210 15.30 -14.63 -22.38
CA SER A 210 14.07 -15.26 -22.84
C SER A 210 14.28 -16.73 -23.23
N GLY A 211 15.41 -17.06 -23.87
CA GLY A 211 15.74 -18.42 -24.28
C GLY A 211 15.89 -19.40 -23.11
N VAL A 212 16.49 -18.95 -21.99
CA VAL A 212 16.56 -19.73 -20.74
C VAL A 212 15.14 -20.04 -20.23
N LEU A 213 14.29 -19.02 -20.15
CA LEU A 213 12.91 -19.16 -19.62
C LEU A 213 11.96 -19.95 -20.54
N ASP A 214 12.21 -19.95 -21.86
CA ASP A 214 11.49 -20.78 -22.82
C ASP A 214 11.90 -22.26 -22.72
N ALA A 215 13.15 -22.56 -22.34
CA ALA A 215 13.62 -23.93 -22.14
C ALA A 215 12.95 -24.61 -20.93
N ALA A 216 12.39 -23.84 -19.99
CA ALA A 216 11.62 -24.28 -18.81
C ALA A 216 10.30 -25.03 -19.09
N ARG A 217 10.00 -25.39 -20.34
CA ARG A 217 8.66 -25.82 -20.78
C ARG A 217 7.95 -26.69 -19.75
N GLU A 218 6.74 -26.26 -19.38
CA GLU A 218 5.80 -27.06 -18.61
C GLU A 218 5.51 -28.37 -19.35
N PRO A 219 5.52 -29.54 -18.68
CA PRO A 219 4.91 -30.73 -19.26
C PRO A 219 3.43 -30.41 -19.46
N ASN A 220 2.99 -30.37 -20.72
CA ASN A 220 1.63 -30.05 -21.19
C ASN A 220 0.55 -30.24 -20.12
N ALA A 221 0.01 -29.14 -19.60
CA ALA A 221 -1.30 -29.13 -18.96
C ALA A 221 -2.38 -29.24 -20.06
N HIS A 222 -2.48 -30.42 -20.67
CA HIS A 222 -3.72 -30.86 -21.29
C HIS A 222 -4.56 -31.50 -20.19
N LEU A 223 -5.62 -30.80 -19.78
CA LEU A 223 -6.94 -31.34 -19.40
C LEU A 223 -7.92 -30.19 -19.19
#